data_AF-A0A672SN59-F1
#
_entry.id   AF-A0A672SN59-F1
#
_cell.length_a   1.000
_cell.length_b   1.000
_cell.length_c   1.000
_cell.angle_alpha   90.00
_cell.angle_beta   90.00
_cell.angle_gamma   90.00
#
_symmetry.space_group_name_H-M   'P 1'
#
loop_
_entity.id
_entity.type
_entity.pdbx_description
1 polymer ?
#
loop_
_entity_poly.entity_id
_entity_poly.type
_entity_poly.pdbx_seq_one_letter_code
_entity_poly.pdbx_strand_id
1 'polypeptide(L)'
;MLLFTLHSSLLCTASAVTHYTIPEEMDEGTVVANLVSDLGLDLKSLSKRKIRLDVVANKKYLDVNKDTGELYILERIDRENLCPIKSVTTWIRLIWTSPNLLLLARGFL
;
A
#
# COMPACT_ATOMS: atom_id res chain seq x y z
N MET A 1 27.70 -25.33 32.17
CA MET A 1 27.52 -23.94 31.70
C MET A 1 26.73 -23.95 30.39
N LEU A 2 25.50 -24.48 30.48
CA LEU A 2 24.52 -24.52 29.39
C LEU A 2 23.47 -23.48 29.74
N LEU A 3 23.41 -22.39 28.97
CA LEU A 3 22.21 -21.61 28.61
C LEU A 3 22.69 -20.25 28.08
N PHE A 4 23.06 -20.20 26.79
CA PHE A 4 22.79 -19.01 25.99
C PHE A 4 21.68 -19.42 25.03
N THR A 5 20.45 -19.42 25.54
CA THR A 5 19.26 -19.56 24.71
C THR A 5 19.28 -18.38 23.75
N LEU A 6 19.73 -18.63 22.52
CA LEU A 6 19.45 -17.79 21.36
C LEU A 6 17.94 -17.81 21.19
N HIS A 7 17.25 -16.95 21.94
CA HIS A 7 15.85 -16.63 21.72
C HIS A 7 15.83 -15.72 20.48
N SER A 8 16.11 -16.34 19.33
CA SER A 8 15.74 -15.77 18.05
C SER A 8 14.22 -15.80 18.03
N SER A 9 13.61 -14.77 18.61
CA SER A 9 12.22 -14.47 18.33
C SER A 9 12.17 -14.23 16.83
N LEU A 10 11.75 -15.25 16.09
CA LEU A 10 11.41 -15.14 14.69
C LEU A 10 10.22 -14.18 14.64
N LEU A 11 10.49 -12.88 14.53
CA LEU A 11 9.45 -11.91 14.19
C LEU A 11 9.00 -12.29 12.78
N CYS A 12 7.93 -13.08 12.71
CA CYS A 12 7.26 -13.39 11.47
C CYS A 12 6.62 -12.11 10.96
N THR A 13 7.38 -11.30 10.23
CA THR A 13 6.84 -10.18 9.47
C THR A 13 6.15 -10.75 8.24
N ALA A 14 4.84 -10.69 8.21
CA ALA A 14 4.05 -11.09 7.06
C ALA A 14 3.57 -9.86 6.28
N SER A 15 3.20 -10.07 5.02
CA SER A 15 2.76 -8.98 4.12
C SER A 15 1.27 -9.13 3.81
N ALA A 16 0.56 -8.01 3.76
CA ALA A 16 -0.82 -7.93 3.29
C ALA A 16 -0.87 -7.20 1.94
N VAL A 17 -1.96 -7.43 1.23
CA VAL A 17 -2.27 -6.80 -0.04
C VAL A 17 -3.63 -6.13 0.06
N THR A 18 -3.69 -4.86 -0.34
CA THR A 18 -4.93 -4.07 -0.43
C THR A 18 -5.06 -3.55 -1.87
N HIS A 19 -6.28 -3.53 -2.40
CA HIS A 19 -6.56 -3.07 -3.76
C HIS A 19 -7.35 -1.76 -3.69
N TYR A 20 -6.88 -0.74 -4.42
CA TYR A 20 -7.57 0.55 -4.54
C TYR A 20 -8.05 0.74 -5.97
N THR A 21 -9.34 0.99 -6.16
CA THR A 21 -9.92 1.31 -7.47
C THR A 21 -9.92 2.82 -7.66
N ILE A 22 -9.36 3.27 -8.77
CA ILE A 22 -9.06 4.68 -9.02
C ILE A 22 -9.61 5.07 -10.38
N PRO A 23 -10.41 6.15 -10.47
CA PRO A 23 -10.84 6.72 -11.74
C PRO A 23 -9.65 7.10 -12.62
N GLU A 24 -9.79 6.95 -13.93
CA GLU A 24 -8.84 7.55 -14.87
C GLU A 24 -8.89 9.09 -14.81
N GLU A 25 -7.85 9.75 -15.33
CA GLU A 25 -7.80 11.21 -15.50
C GLU A 25 -7.88 12.05 -14.20
N MET A 26 -7.57 11.46 -13.04
CA MET A 26 -7.42 12.23 -11.81
C MET A 26 -6.19 13.15 -11.88
N ASP A 27 -6.35 14.37 -11.35
CA ASP A 27 -5.28 15.36 -11.30
C ASP A 27 -4.17 14.97 -10.32
N GLU A 28 -2.94 15.35 -10.64
CA GLU A 28 -1.79 15.16 -9.78
C GLU A 28 -1.97 15.85 -8.42
N GLY A 29 -1.53 15.18 -7.36
CA GLY A 29 -1.73 15.62 -5.98
C GLY A 29 -3.11 15.30 -5.40
N THR A 30 -4.05 14.76 -6.18
CA THR A 30 -5.36 14.38 -5.64
C THR A 30 -5.23 13.24 -4.64
N VAL A 31 -5.85 13.40 -3.46
CA VAL A 31 -5.90 12.36 -2.43
C VAL A 31 -6.93 11.30 -2.82
N VAL A 32 -6.48 10.05 -2.87
CA VAL A 32 -7.29 8.87 -3.21
C VAL A 32 -7.86 8.22 -1.95
N ALA A 33 -7.03 8.08 -0.91
CA ALA A 33 -7.39 7.38 0.32
C ALA A 33 -6.50 7.79 1.50
N ASN A 34 -6.93 7.45 2.71
CA ASN A 34 -6.12 7.60 3.92
C ASN A 34 -5.77 6.22 4.50
N LEU A 35 -4.49 5.85 4.42
CA LEU A 35 -4.02 4.52 4.82
C LEU A 35 -4.06 4.29 6.33
N VAL A 36 -4.01 5.34 7.15
CA VAL A 36 -4.10 5.26 8.61
C VAL A 36 -5.48 4.75 8.99
N SER A 37 -6.53 5.37 8.43
CA SER A 37 -7.91 4.93 8.67
C SER A 37 -8.22 3.59 8.00
N ASP A 38 -7.82 3.40 6.74
CA ASP A 38 -8.20 2.22 5.96
C ASP A 38 -7.56 0.93 6.49
N LEU A 39 -6.29 1.01 6.90
CA LEU A 39 -5.55 -0.15 7.41
C LEU A 39 -5.67 -0.28 8.94
N GLY A 40 -6.33 0.66 9.62
CA GLY A 40 -6.41 0.70 11.08
C GLY A 40 -5.03 0.85 11.75
N LEU A 41 -4.16 1.65 11.14
CA LEU A 41 -2.79 1.90 11.57
C LEU A 41 -2.66 3.30 12.15
N ASP A 42 -1.66 3.56 13.00
CA ASP A 42 -1.26 4.92 13.35
C ASP A 42 -0.13 5.42 12.45
N LEU A 43 0.03 6.75 12.34
CA LEU A 43 1.05 7.39 11.50
C LEU A 43 2.47 6.88 11.80
N LYS A 44 2.85 6.74 13.08
CA LYS A 44 4.20 6.26 13.44
C LYS A 44 4.44 4.84 12.96
N SER A 45 3.41 3.99 13.02
CA SER A 45 3.49 2.65 12.47
C SER A 45 3.59 2.66 10.94
N LEU A 46 2.84 3.53 10.25
CA LEU A 46 2.88 3.66 8.80
C LEU A 46 4.28 4.08 8.32
N SER A 47 4.89 5.07 8.96
CA SER A 47 6.22 5.58 8.57
C SER A 47 7.30 4.49 8.67
N LYS A 48 7.24 3.65 9.70
CA LYS A 48 8.17 2.53 9.94
C LYS A 48 7.96 1.32 9.01
N ARG A 49 6.78 1.20 8.39
CA ARG A 49 6.44 0.05 7.54
C ARG A 49 7.00 0.20 6.13
N LYS A 50 7.29 -0.96 5.53
CA LYS A 50 7.60 -1.04 4.11
C LYS A 50 6.28 -1.10 3.34
N ILE A 51 6.03 -0.06 2.57
CA ILE A 51 4.89 0.06 1.66
C ILE A 51 5.42 -0.02 0.24
N ARG A 52 4.75 -0.77 -0.62
CA ARG A 52 5.08 -0.91 -2.03
C ARG A 52 3.79 -0.76 -2.84
N LEU A 53 3.84 0.11 -3.83
CA LEU A 53 2.79 0.28 -4.83
C LEU A 53 3.23 -0.41 -6.12
N ASP A 54 2.27 -0.94 -6.86
CA ASP A 54 2.53 -1.50 -8.19
C ASP A 54 3.05 -0.40 -9.13
N VAL A 55 4.00 -0.81 -9.98
CA VAL A 55 4.53 0.00 -11.07
C VAL A 55 3.88 -0.51 -12.34
N VAL A 56 3.15 0.36 -13.05
CA VAL A 56 2.45 -0.01 -14.28
C VAL A 56 3.11 0.72 -15.44
N ALA A 57 3.40 0.00 -16.54
CA ALA A 57 4.12 0.54 -17.70
C ALA A 57 5.46 1.22 -17.33
N ASN A 58 6.20 0.63 -16.37
CA ASN A 58 7.46 1.16 -15.85
C ASN A 58 7.34 2.56 -15.17
N LYS A 59 6.14 2.92 -14.72
CA LYS A 59 5.81 4.21 -14.14
C LYS A 59 5.04 4.04 -12.83
N LYS A 60 5.27 4.96 -11.88
CA LYS A 60 4.52 5.04 -10.62
C LYS A 60 3.47 6.14 -10.75
N TYR A 61 2.19 5.77 -10.63
CA TYR A 61 1.08 6.72 -10.70
C TYR A 61 0.60 7.19 -9.32
N LEU A 62 0.99 6.48 -8.27
CA LEU A 62 0.61 6.76 -6.90
C LEU A 62 1.84 6.84 -6.02
N ASP A 63 1.71 7.61 -4.95
CA ASP A 63 2.62 7.56 -3.83
C ASP A 63 1.91 7.80 -2.49
N VAL A 64 2.62 7.54 -1.40
CA VAL A 64 2.09 7.67 -0.04
C VAL A 64 2.85 8.75 0.70
N ASN A 65 2.13 9.76 1.18
CA ASN A 65 2.66 10.68 2.17
C ASN A 65 2.68 9.98 3.53
N LYS A 66 3.86 9.62 4.02
CA LYS A 66 4.04 8.89 5.29
C LYS A 66 3.85 9.76 6.53
N ASP A 67 3.78 11.08 6.37
CA ASP A 67 3.59 12.04 7.46
C ASP A 67 2.10 12.32 7.69
N THR A 68 1.28 12.29 6.63
CA THR A 68 -0.20 12.48 6.70
C THR A 68 -0.98 11.18 6.57
N GLY A 69 -0.38 10.14 6.00
CA GLY A 69 -1.03 8.87 5.71
C GLY A 69 -1.83 8.84 4.41
N GLU A 70 -1.74 9.89 3.60
CA GLU A 70 -2.51 10.03 2.37
C GLU A 70 -1.86 9.27 1.22
N LEU A 71 -2.66 8.44 0.54
CA LEU A 71 -2.35 7.89 -0.78
C LEU A 71 -2.83 8.91 -1.82
N TYR A 72 -1.94 9.37 -2.69
CA TYR A 72 -2.24 10.43 -3.65
C TYR A 72 -1.75 10.11 -5.06
N ILE A 73 -2.32 10.79 -6.06
CA ILE A 73 -1.91 10.72 -7.46
C ILE A 73 -0.55 11.40 -7.61
N LEU A 74 0.49 10.61 -7.86
CA LEU A 74 1.83 11.14 -8.13
C LEU A 74 1.93 11.69 -9.55
N GLU A 75 1.32 10.99 -10.49
CA GLU A 75 1.34 11.35 -11.90
C GLU A 75 0.01 10.96 -12.54
N ARG A 76 -0.47 11.80 -13.46
CA ARG A 76 -1.77 11.60 -14.11
C ARG A 76 -1.84 10.23 -14.80
N ILE A 77 -2.93 9.53 -14.54
CA ILE A 77 -3.24 8.26 -15.17
C ILE A 77 -3.94 8.53 -16.50
N ASP A 78 -3.21 8.35 -17.60
CA ASP A 78 -3.75 8.45 -18.95
C ASP A 78 -4.00 7.06 -19.55
N ARG A 79 -5.18 6.89 -20.16
CA ARG A 79 -5.67 5.66 -20.80
C ARG A 79 -4.68 5.05 -21.80
N GLU A 80 -3.87 5.88 -22.44
CA GLU A 80 -2.93 5.45 -23.48
C GLU A 80 -1.72 4.70 -22.90
N ASN A 81 -1.38 4.97 -21.64
CA ASN A 81 -0.25 4.32 -20.95
C ASN A 81 -0.69 3.06 -20.18
N LEU A 82 -1.99 2.87 -19.93
CA LEU A 82 -2.56 1.77 -19.17
C LEU A 82 -3.45 0.88 -20.03
N CYS A 83 -2.85 -0.09 -20.74
CA CYS A 83 -3.52 -1.10 -21.58
C CYS A 83 -4.52 -0.56 -22.64
N PRO A 84 -4.53 -1.09 -23.88
CA PRO A 84 -5.46 -0.63 -24.91
C PRO A 84 -6.94 -0.99 -24.66
N ILE A 85 -7.28 -1.63 -23.54
CA ILE A 85 -8.64 -2.07 -23.21
C ILE A 85 -9.28 -0.99 -22.35
N LYS A 86 -10.33 -0.36 -22.89
CA LYS A 86 -11.09 0.75 -22.30
C LYS A 86 -11.74 0.36 -20.96
N SER A 87 -11.03 0.45 -19.84
CA SER A 87 -11.64 0.44 -18.51
C SER A 87 -11.54 1.83 -17.89
N VAL A 88 -12.69 2.40 -17.52
CA VAL A 88 -12.82 3.73 -16.88
C VAL A 88 -12.16 3.77 -15.48
N THR A 89 -11.84 2.60 -14.92
CA THR A 89 -11.31 2.43 -13.58
C THR A 89 -10.18 1.41 -13.59
N THR A 90 -9.05 1.76 -12.98
CA THR A 90 -7.92 0.84 -12.76
C THR A 90 -7.82 0.51 -11.28
N TRP A 91 -7.49 -0.74 -10.95
CA TRP A 91 -7.12 -1.11 -9.59
C TRP A 91 -5.59 -1.10 -9.43
N ILE A 92 -5.11 -0.51 -8.35
CA ILE A 92 -3.68 -0.55 -7.99
C ILE A 92 -3.50 -1.36 -6.72
N ARG A 93 -2.49 -2.23 -6.72
CA ARG A 93 -2.10 -3.03 -5.58
C ARG A 93 -1.21 -2.22 -4.63
N LEU A 94 -1.57 -2.23 -3.36
CA LEU A 94 -0.76 -1.78 -2.25
C LEU A 94 -0.30 -3.00 -1.43
N ILE A 95 1.01 -3.19 -1.30
CA ILE A 95 1.61 -4.24 -0.47
C ILE A 95 2.23 -3.59 0.76
N TRP A 96 1.88 -4.07 1.95
CA TRP A 96 2.39 -3.52 3.21
C TRP A 96 2.73 -4.62 4.22
N THR A 97 3.76 -4.36 5.04
CA THR A 97 4.17 -5.30 6.08
C THR A 97 3.32 -5.16 7.33
N SER A 98 2.74 -6.26 7.80
CA SER A 98 2.02 -6.36 9.08
C SER A 98 2.81 -7.21 10.10
N PRO A 99 3.10 -6.68 11.30
CA PRO A 99 3.58 -7.48 12.41
C PRO A 99 2.43 -8.21 13.13
N ASN A 100 1.18 -7.88 12.83
CA ASN A 100 0.01 -8.46 13.47
C ASN A 100 -0.73 -9.38 12.50
N LEU A 101 -0.73 -10.68 12.79
CA LEU A 101 -1.36 -11.71 11.96
C LEU A 101 -2.89 -11.56 11.89
N LEU A 102 -3.54 -10.97 12.92
CA LEU A 102 -4.99 -10.70 12.90
C LEU A 102 -5.38 -9.67 11.84
N LEU A 103 -4.50 -8.70 11.55
CA LEU A 103 -4.70 -7.72 10.48
C LEU A 103 -4.59 -8.36 9.08
N LEU A 104 -3.90 -9.50 8.95
CA LEU A 104 -3.82 -10.25 7.69
C LEU A 104 -5.05 -11.13 7.47
N ALA A 105 -5.63 -11.66 8.54
CA ALA A 105 -6.85 -12.47 8.50
C ALA A 105 -8.11 -11.62 8.23
N ARG A 106 -8.06 -10.32 8.54
CA ARG A 106 -9.02 -9.32 8.03
C ARG A 106 -8.68 -8.98 6.58
N GLY A 107 -8.80 -9.96 5.68
CA GLY A 107 -9.04 -9.66 4.28
C GLY A 107 -10.34 -8.85 4.25
N PHE A 108 -10.23 -7.55 4.04
CA PHE A 108 -11.38 -6.66 3.91
C PHE A 108 -12.23 -7.20 2.75
N LEU A 109 -13.36 -7.80 3.13
CA LEU A 109 -14.47 -8.22 2.28
C LEU A 109 -15.04 -7.02 1.52
#